data_AF-A0A255ZQ54-F1
#
_entry.id   AF-A0A255ZQ54-F1
#
_cell.length_a   1.000
_cell.length_b   1.000
_cell.length_c   1.000
_cell.angle_alpha   90.00
_cell.angle_beta   90.00
_cell.angle_gamma   90.00
#
_symmetry.space_group_name_H-M   'P 1'
#
loop_
_entity.id
_entity.type
_entity.pdbx_description
1 polymer ?
#
loop_
_entity_poly.entity_id
_entity_poly.type
_entity_poly.pdbx_seq_one_letter_code
_entity_poly.pdbx_strand_id
1 'polypeptide(L)'
;MKSELMKYLYVLLLVSSILAAQPNPTTGYPQRIADITRILEKDSLNDALRLERLTLQVALLDGDWVYQPFSQYLNAETNPEKLRIKAYEKEFERIYRNYIQTGNFNFVKERNFYHQRGLYFMKTRQFTVAIADYKQLLASNISRAEWESQHFTFLALDMLFNIYVIGNDFTQALQTINIKLEEEQKRLGSRYYSYANSSYAKVELFDKFDKREELIAYLKQLSKENFEYYFDKHQDKNTSLKGVKQLGYSYVVLLIRYLKKYESPELKKYNAIYRKLSKRNRMKENLTDNDLKTIIAKM
;
A
#
# COMPACT_ATOMS: atom_id res chain seq x y z
N MET A 1 -39.34 10.42 -8.42
CA MET A 1 -38.67 10.06 -9.69
C MET A 1 -37.20 10.47 -9.77
N LYS A 2 -36.79 11.70 -9.42
CA LYS A 2 -35.37 12.14 -9.49
C LYS A 2 -34.39 11.42 -8.53
N SER A 3 -34.84 10.91 -7.37
CA SER A 3 -33.93 10.25 -6.41
C SER A 3 -33.59 8.81 -6.76
N GLU A 4 -34.46 8.10 -7.49
CA GLU A 4 -34.19 6.75 -7.98
C GLU A 4 -33.17 6.78 -9.13
N LEU A 5 -33.29 7.74 -10.06
CA LEU A 5 -32.34 7.92 -11.17
C LEU A 5 -30.89 8.17 -10.70
N MET A 6 -30.70 8.86 -9.57
CA MET A 6 -29.40 9.11 -8.94
C MET A 6 -28.77 7.84 -8.35
N LYS A 7 -29.57 6.92 -7.79
CA LYS A 7 -29.07 5.62 -7.30
C LYS A 7 -28.55 4.76 -8.45
N TYR A 8 -29.25 4.76 -9.60
CA TYR A 8 -28.81 4.03 -10.79
C TYR A 8 -27.55 4.63 -11.43
N LEU A 9 -27.38 5.96 -11.40
CA LEU A 9 -26.15 6.60 -11.90
C LEU A 9 -24.92 6.26 -11.04
N TYR A 10 -25.10 6.15 -9.72
CA TYR A 10 -24.03 5.77 -8.77
C TYR A 10 -23.64 4.28 -8.89
N VAL A 11 -24.62 3.41 -9.16
CA VAL A 11 -24.37 1.99 -9.49
C VAL A 11 -23.73 1.88 -10.88
N LEU A 12 -24.10 2.71 -11.86
CA LEU A 12 -23.45 2.74 -13.18
C LEU A 12 -21.99 3.20 -13.13
N LEU A 13 -21.60 4.13 -12.25
CA LEU A 13 -20.20 4.50 -12.05
C LEU A 13 -19.37 3.41 -11.34
N LEU A 14 -20.01 2.56 -10.53
CA LEU A 14 -19.38 1.41 -9.86
C LEU A 14 -19.43 0.11 -10.69
N VAL A 15 -20.33 0.00 -11.68
CA VAL A 15 -20.46 -1.17 -12.57
C VAL A 15 -19.78 -0.94 -13.92
N SER A 16 -19.64 0.31 -14.37
CA SER A 16 -18.80 0.66 -15.53
C SER A 16 -17.30 0.48 -15.29
N SER A 17 -16.86 0.23 -14.06
CA SER A 17 -15.50 -0.25 -13.78
C SER A 17 -15.35 -1.76 -14.02
N ILE A 18 -16.43 -2.51 -14.28
CA ILE A 18 -16.38 -3.98 -14.39
C ILE A 18 -16.71 -4.49 -15.81
N LEU A 19 -17.46 -3.78 -16.67
CA LEU A 19 -17.86 -4.34 -18.00
C LEU A 19 -17.88 -3.39 -19.21
N ALA A 20 -17.47 -2.13 -19.09
CA ALA A 20 -17.23 -1.26 -20.25
C ALA A 20 -15.87 -0.60 -20.08
N ALA A 21 -15.04 -0.63 -21.13
CA ALA A 21 -13.69 -0.07 -21.10
C ALA A 21 -13.72 1.34 -20.48
N GLN A 22 -13.14 1.48 -19.28
CA GLN A 22 -12.91 2.80 -18.69
C GLN A 22 -12.21 3.64 -19.75
N PRO A 23 -12.72 4.84 -20.09
CA PRO A 23 -12.12 5.63 -21.12
C PRO A 23 -10.67 5.87 -20.74
N ASN A 24 -9.76 5.74 -21.71
CA ASN A 24 -8.32 5.83 -21.46
C ASN A 24 -8.05 7.09 -20.61
N PRO A 25 -7.46 6.95 -19.40
CA PRO A 25 -7.29 8.08 -18.48
C PRO A 25 -6.59 9.27 -19.14
N THR A 26 -5.68 9.02 -20.09
CA THR A 26 -4.91 10.07 -20.76
C THR A 26 -5.71 10.88 -21.79
N THR A 27 -6.79 10.33 -22.37
CA THR A 27 -7.55 10.99 -23.44
C THR A 27 -9.00 11.26 -23.07
N GLY A 28 -9.65 10.36 -22.33
CA GLY A 28 -11.06 10.46 -22.00
C GLY A 28 -11.36 11.29 -20.75
N TYR A 29 -10.50 11.22 -19.72
CA TYR A 29 -10.73 11.99 -18.50
C TYR A 29 -10.63 13.50 -18.73
N PRO A 30 -9.64 14.03 -19.49
CA PRO A 30 -9.59 15.46 -19.78
C PRO A 30 -10.85 15.98 -20.49
N GLN A 31 -11.36 15.24 -21.48
CA GLN A 31 -12.59 15.61 -22.18
C GLN A 31 -13.79 15.62 -21.23
N ARG A 32 -13.95 14.57 -20.42
CA ARG A 32 -15.05 14.48 -19.46
C ARG A 32 -14.98 15.59 -18.40
N ILE A 33 -13.80 15.92 -17.91
CA ILE A 33 -13.58 17.04 -16.97
C ILE A 33 -14.01 18.36 -17.60
N ALA A 34 -13.66 18.60 -18.88
CA ALA A 34 -14.07 19.80 -19.60
C ALA A 34 -15.60 19.86 -19.79
N ASP A 35 -16.24 18.75 -20.15
CA ASP A 35 -17.69 18.64 -20.29
C ASP A 35 -18.40 18.94 -18.97
N ILE A 36 -17.97 18.30 -17.88
CA ILE A 36 -18.52 18.55 -16.55
C ILE A 36 -18.33 20.02 -16.15
N THR A 37 -17.17 20.60 -16.44
CA THR A 37 -16.88 22.01 -16.13
C THR A 37 -17.87 22.94 -16.83
N ARG A 38 -18.15 22.73 -18.12
CA ARG A 38 -19.15 23.51 -18.87
C ARG A 38 -20.58 23.34 -18.32
N ILE A 39 -20.91 22.16 -17.81
CA ILE A 39 -22.21 21.94 -17.17
C ILE A 39 -22.28 22.69 -15.83
N LEU A 40 -21.22 22.64 -15.02
CA LEU A 40 -21.15 23.30 -13.71
C LEU A 40 -21.15 24.84 -13.79
N GLU A 41 -20.77 25.42 -14.94
CA GLU A 41 -20.95 26.85 -15.22
C GLU A 41 -22.42 27.26 -15.29
N LYS A 42 -23.30 26.34 -15.71
CA LYS A 42 -24.75 26.56 -15.83
C LYS A 42 -25.52 26.02 -14.62
N ASP A 43 -25.02 24.96 -14.01
CA ASP A 43 -25.61 24.29 -12.84
C ASP A 43 -24.57 24.21 -11.71
N SER A 44 -24.31 25.36 -11.08
CA SER A 44 -23.31 25.48 -10.03
C SER A 44 -23.74 24.84 -8.71
N LEU A 45 -24.87 24.12 -8.62
CA LEU A 45 -25.26 23.40 -7.40
C LEU A 45 -25.15 21.88 -7.56
N ASN A 46 -24.68 21.40 -8.71
CA ASN A 46 -24.55 19.99 -8.99
C ASN A 46 -23.31 19.36 -8.34
N ASP A 47 -23.42 19.05 -7.05
CA ASP A 47 -22.31 18.46 -6.28
C ASP A 47 -21.93 17.05 -6.77
N ALA A 48 -22.81 16.35 -7.50
CA ALA A 48 -22.53 15.00 -7.99
C ALA A 48 -21.53 15.08 -9.15
N LEU A 49 -21.77 16.00 -10.08
CA LEU A 49 -20.83 16.32 -11.15
C LEU A 49 -19.50 16.87 -10.60
N ARG A 50 -19.53 17.65 -9.51
CA ARG A 50 -18.28 18.06 -8.84
C ARG A 50 -17.47 16.90 -8.32
N LEU A 51 -18.11 15.96 -7.61
CA LEU A 51 -17.44 14.79 -7.09
C LEU A 51 -16.85 13.93 -8.22
N GLU A 52 -17.60 13.72 -9.30
CA GLU A 52 -17.12 13.01 -10.48
C GLU A 52 -15.90 13.72 -11.07
N ARG A 53 -15.99 15.03 -11.28
CA ARG A 53 -14.87 15.84 -11.81
C ARG A 53 -13.64 15.75 -10.92
N LEU A 54 -13.79 15.89 -9.60
CA LEU A 54 -12.71 15.74 -8.62
C LEU A 54 -12.07 14.36 -8.71
N THR A 55 -12.88 13.31 -8.77
CA THR A 55 -12.38 11.92 -8.87
C THR A 55 -11.56 11.73 -10.14
N LEU A 56 -12.03 12.22 -11.28
CA LEU A 56 -11.30 12.14 -12.56
C LEU A 56 -9.99 12.94 -12.51
N GLN A 57 -10.01 14.12 -11.89
CA GLN A 57 -8.82 14.97 -11.72
C GLN A 57 -7.78 14.31 -10.82
N VAL A 58 -8.21 13.69 -9.72
CA VAL A 58 -7.32 12.92 -8.84
C VAL A 58 -6.80 11.67 -9.55
N ALA A 59 -7.61 11.00 -10.36
CA ALA A 59 -7.12 9.86 -11.15
C ALA A 59 -6.07 10.27 -12.19
N LEU A 60 -6.19 11.47 -12.78
CA LEU A 60 -5.14 12.04 -13.64
C LEU A 60 -3.83 12.35 -12.90
N LEU A 61 -3.88 12.56 -11.58
CA LEU A 61 -2.68 12.66 -10.73
C LEU A 61 -2.04 11.31 -10.44
N ASP A 62 -2.82 10.24 -10.56
CA ASP A 62 -2.42 8.91 -10.13
C ASP A 62 -1.72 8.09 -11.22
N GLY A 63 -1.87 8.49 -12.49
CA GLY A 63 -1.29 7.82 -13.65
C GLY A 63 0.23 7.56 -13.60
N ASP A 64 0.97 8.27 -12.74
CA ASP A 64 2.43 8.13 -12.60
C ASP A 64 2.89 7.25 -11.41
N TRP A 65 2.01 6.73 -10.53
CA TRP A 65 2.43 6.16 -9.22
C TRP A 65 1.87 4.77 -8.88
N VAL A 66 1.40 4.00 -9.85
CA VAL A 66 0.87 2.65 -9.57
C VAL A 66 2.01 1.71 -9.13
N TYR A 67 2.06 1.41 -7.82
CA TYR A 67 2.89 0.38 -7.16
C TYR A 67 4.39 0.38 -7.49
N GLN A 68 5.09 1.50 -7.25
CA GLN A 68 6.54 1.48 -7.34
C GLN A 68 7.19 1.00 -6.02
N PRO A 69 8.41 0.42 -6.05
CA PRO A 69 9.21 0.13 -4.85
C PRO A 69 9.56 1.40 -4.07
N PHE A 70 9.79 1.26 -2.75
CA PHE A 70 10.21 2.32 -1.82
C PHE A 70 11.27 3.29 -2.39
N SER A 71 12.25 2.75 -3.11
CA SER A 71 13.37 3.51 -3.69
C SER A 71 12.96 4.54 -4.75
N GLN A 72 11.79 4.39 -5.38
CA GLN A 72 11.31 5.31 -6.41
C GLN A 72 10.50 6.48 -5.84
N TYR A 73 9.91 6.33 -4.64
CA TYR A 73 9.16 7.42 -3.99
C TYR A 73 10.06 8.61 -3.61
N LEU A 74 11.34 8.36 -3.33
CA LEU A 74 12.31 9.40 -2.95
C LEU A 74 12.72 10.31 -4.11
N ASN A 75 12.54 9.86 -5.36
CA ASN A 75 13.09 10.53 -6.55
C ASN A 75 12.01 11.14 -7.45
N ALA A 76 10.74 11.07 -7.08
CA ALA A 76 9.66 11.53 -7.94
C ALA A 76 9.48 13.07 -7.85
N GLU A 77 9.90 13.76 -8.91
CA GLU A 77 9.58 15.16 -9.14
C GLU A 77 8.10 15.31 -9.53
N THR A 78 7.31 15.99 -8.71
CA THR A 78 5.93 16.36 -9.03
C THR A 78 5.93 17.71 -9.73
N ASN A 79 5.42 17.82 -10.97
CA ASN A 79 5.25 19.10 -11.66
C ASN A 79 3.95 19.79 -11.17
N PRO A 80 4.03 20.82 -10.30
CA PRO A 80 2.85 21.43 -9.68
C PRO A 80 2.03 22.30 -10.64
N GLU A 81 2.63 22.73 -11.77
CA GLU A 81 2.01 23.69 -12.70
C GLU A 81 0.90 23.08 -13.56
N LYS A 82 0.84 21.74 -13.70
CA LYS A 82 -0.26 21.05 -14.40
C LYS A 82 -1.55 20.98 -13.59
N LEU A 83 -1.54 21.44 -12.32
CA LEU A 83 -2.65 21.32 -11.39
C LEU A 83 -3.22 22.69 -11.06
N ARG A 84 -4.51 22.91 -11.34
CA ARG A 84 -5.25 24.05 -10.76
C ARG A 84 -5.58 23.78 -9.28
N ILE A 85 -4.52 23.65 -8.46
CA ILE A 85 -4.53 23.19 -7.05
C ILE A 85 -5.64 23.89 -6.23
N LYS A 86 -5.67 25.22 -6.22
CA LYS A 86 -6.60 25.98 -5.36
C LYS A 86 -8.09 25.79 -5.69
N ALA A 87 -8.43 25.41 -6.93
CA ALA A 87 -9.83 25.22 -7.30
C ALA A 87 -10.41 23.95 -6.65
N TYR A 88 -9.62 22.88 -6.58
CA TYR A 88 -10.08 21.57 -6.11
C TYR A 88 -10.22 21.51 -4.59
N GLU A 89 -9.35 22.21 -3.87
CA GLU A 89 -9.47 22.37 -2.41
C GLU A 89 -10.84 22.93 -2.01
N LYS A 90 -11.30 23.99 -2.70
CA LYS A 90 -12.60 24.60 -2.44
C LYS A 90 -13.75 23.63 -2.69
N GLU A 91 -13.62 22.74 -3.67
CA GLU A 91 -14.65 21.75 -3.96
C GLU A 91 -14.67 20.62 -2.92
N PHE A 92 -13.49 20.13 -2.49
CA PHE A 92 -13.40 19.19 -1.38
C PHE A 92 -14.01 19.77 -0.10
N GLU A 93 -13.73 21.03 0.23
CA GLU A 93 -14.32 21.70 1.39
C GLU A 93 -15.84 21.86 1.29
N ARG A 94 -16.35 22.14 0.09
CA ARG A 94 -17.78 22.19 -0.17
C ARG A 94 -18.43 20.83 0.05
N ILE A 95 -17.88 19.76 -0.53
CA ILE A 95 -18.39 18.40 -0.36
C ILE A 95 -18.32 17.97 1.11
N TYR A 96 -17.23 18.30 1.79
CA TYR A 96 -17.06 18.04 3.22
C TYR A 96 -18.19 18.66 4.04
N ARG A 97 -18.42 19.96 3.90
CA ARG A 97 -19.46 20.68 4.66
C ARG A 97 -20.87 20.21 4.33
N ASN A 98 -21.17 19.95 3.06
CA ASN A 98 -22.52 19.60 2.63
C ASN A 98 -22.90 18.15 2.98
N TYR A 99 -21.94 17.22 2.95
CA TYR A 99 -22.24 15.78 3.01
C TYR A 99 -21.48 15.01 4.08
N ILE A 100 -20.19 15.27 4.26
CA ILE A 100 -19.36 14.47 5.17
C ILE A 100 -19.60 14.87 6.62
N GLN A 101 -19.51 16.18 6.90
CA GLN A 101 -19.72 16.73 8.24
C GLN A 101 -21.15 16.53 8.74
N THR A 102 -22.13 16.47 7.83
CA THR A 102 -23.55 16.25 8.15
C THR A 102 -23.94 14.77 8.22
N GLY A 103 -23.01 13.84 7.93
CA GLY A 103 -23.29 12.41 7.90
C GLY A 103 -24.18 11.94 6.74
N ASN A 104 -24.35 12.76 5.70
CA ASN A 104 -25.18 12.43 4.54
C ASN A 104 -24.43 11.55 3.52
N PHE A 105 -24.13 10.32 3.94
CA PHE A 105 -23.35 9.36 3.14
C PHE A 105 -24.13 8.68 2.00
N ASN A 106 -25.43 8.97 1.88
CA ASN A 106 -26.23 8.54 0.72
C ASN A 106 -25.75 9.20 -0.59
N PHE A 107 -25.02 10.31 -0.47
CA PHE A 107 -24.53 11.08 -1.59
C PHE A 107 -23.03 10.87 -1.85
N VAL A 108 -22.20 10.86 -0.80
CA VAL A 108 -20.77 10.56 -0.90
C VAL A 108 -20.41 9.51 0.16
N LYS A 109 -19.84 8.38 -0.27
CA LYS A 109 -19.24 7.42 0.68
C LYS A 109 -18.06 8.10 1.41
N GLU A 110 -18.12 8.13 2.73
CA GLU A 110 -17.11 8.79 3.59
C GLU A 110 -15.68 8.35 3.25
N ARG A 111 -15.46 7.03 3.14
CA ARG A 111 -14.14 6.47 2.84
C ARG A 111 -13.60 6.89 1.47
N ASN A 112 -14.46 6.92 0.45
CA ASN A 112 -14.08 7.40 -0.88
C ASN A 112 -13.66 8.87 -0.83
N PHE A 113 -14.39 9.69 -0.06
CA PHE A 113 -14.05 11.10 0.11
C PHE A 113 -12.65 11.28 0.71
N TYR A 114 -12.40 10.68 1.87
CA TYR A 114 -11.10 10.81 2.54
C TYR A 114 -9.96 10.21 1.73
N HIS A 115 -10.19 9.10 1.02
CA HIS A 115 -9.21 8.55 0.11
C HIS A 115 -8.85 9.53 -1.02
N GLN A 116 -9.86 10.06 -1.73
CA GLN A 116 -9.65 10.96 -2.87
C GLN A 116 -9.01 12.28 -2.44
N ARG A 117 -9.47 12.87 -1.32
CA ARG A 117 -8.91 14.10 -0.77
C ARG A 117 -7.49 13.90 -0.24
N GLY A 118 -7.24 12.80 0.47
CA GLY A 118 -5.92 12.42 0.95
C GLY A 118 -4.92 12.22 -0.20
N LEU A 119 -5.34 11.56 -1.28
CA LEU A 119 -4.51 11.36 -2.47
C LEU A 119 -4.19 12.69 -3.15
N TYR A 120 -5.19 13.55 -3.32
CA TYR A 120 -5.01 14.90 -3.84
C TYR A 120 -3.97 15.71 -3.04
N PHE A 121 -4.11 15.75 -1.70
CA PHE A 121 -3.19 16.50 -0.85
C PHE A 121 -1.80 15.87 -0.78
N MET A 122 -1.69 14.54 -0.85
CA MET A 122 -0.40 13.87 -0.96
C MET A 122 0.33 14.28 -2.25
N LYS A 123 -0.38 14.27 -3.39
CA LYS A 123 0.20 14.62 -4.70
C LYS A 123 0.58 16.09 -4.81
N THR A 124 -0.12 16.97 -4.10
CA THR A 124 0.21 18.39 -3.99
C THR A 124 1.17 18.71 -2.83
N ARG A 125 1.76 17.67 -2.21
CA ARG A 125 2.72 17.75 -1.09
C ARG A 125 2.22 18.47 0.16
N GLN A 126 0.90 18.55 0.34
CA GLN A 126 0.25 19.04 1.55
C GLN A 126 0.09 17.90 2.57
N PHE A 127 1.22 17.38 3.03
CA PHE A 127 1.26 16.14 3.80
C PHE A 127 0.49 16.19 5.12
N THR A 128 0.44 17.32 5.80
CA THR A 128 -0.35 17.46 7.04
C THR A 128 -1.83 17.16 6.81
N VAL A 129 -2.41 17.67 5.71
CA VAL A 129 -3.81 17.45 5.38
C VAL A 129 -4.04 16.02 4.92
N ALA A 130 -3.14 15.49 4.07
CA ALA A 130 -3.21 14.11 3.62
C ALA A 130 -3.14 13.10 4.78
N ILE A 131 -2.24 13.31 5.74
CA ILE A 131 -2.13 12.48 6.94
C ILE A 131 -3.43 12.50 7.74
N ALA A 132 -4.04 13.69 7.92
CA ALA A 132 -5.32 13.79 8.62
C ALA A 132 -6.42 12.99 7.92
N ASP A 133 -6.50 13.09 6.59
CA ASP A 133 -7.47 12.33 5.78
C ASP A 133 -7.27 10.83 5.89
N TYR A 134 -6.03 10.33 5.79
CA TYR A 134 -5.78 8.89 5.89
C TYR A 134 -5.96 8.35 7.31
N LYS A 135 -5.70 9.15 8.35
CA LYS A 135 -6.06 8.78 9.72
C LYS A 135 -7.58 8.69 9.89
N GLN A 136 -8.33 9.62 9.30
CA GLN A 136 -9.80 9.56 9.33
C GLN A 136 -10.33 8.39 8.50
N LEU A 137 -9.69 8.04 7.39
CA LEU A 137 -10.01 6.85 6.60
C LEU A 137 -9.85 5.56 7.41
N LEU A 138 -8.78 5.45 8.22
CA LEU A 138 -8.58 4.33 9.15
C LEU A 138 -9.65 4.29 10.26
N ALA A 139 -10.08 5.44 10.76
CA ALA A 139 -11.06 5.55 11.83
C ALA A 139 -12.51 5.31 11.37
N SER A 140 -12.79 5.45 10.06
CA SER A 140 -14.15 5.29 9.52
C SER A 140 -14.65 3.86 9.69
N ASN A 141 -15.75 3.65 10.41
CA ASN A 141 -16.31 2.32 10.69
C ASN A 141 -17.56 1.96 9.84
N ILE A 142 -17.77 2.66 8.71
CA ILE A 142 -19.08 2.68 8.03
C ILE A 142 -19.29 1.50 7.04
N SER A 143 -18.27 0.67 6.77
CA SER A 143 -18.44 -0.46 5.85
C SER A 143 -19.19 -1.63 6.48
N ARG A 144 -20.29 -2.06 5.86
CA ARG A 144 -20.98 -3.32 6.20
C ARG A 144 -20.25 -4.55 5.67
N ALA A 145 -19.36 -4.39 4.70
CA ALA A 145 -18.62 -5.48 4.09
C ALA A 145 -17.18 -5.51 4.60
N GLU A 146 -16.78 -6.65 5.17
CA GLU A 146 -15.45 -6.86 5.75
C GLU A 146 -14.33 -6.62 4.73
N TRP A 147 -14.50 -7.08 3.49
CA TRP A 147 -13.50 -6.93 2.42
C TRP A 147 -13.26 -5.46 2.05
N GLU A 148 -14.33 -4.66 1.94
CA GLU A 148 -14.24 -3.21 1.66
C GLU A 148 -13.58 -2.51 2.86
N SER A 149 -13.85 -3.00 4.09
CA SER A 149 -13.21 -2.48 5.28
C SER A 149 -11.69 -2.66 5.24
N GLN A 150 -11.25 -3.90 4.98
CA GLN A 150 -9.84 -4.28 4.90
C GLN A 150 -9.11 -3.55 3.77
N HIS A 151 -9.73 -3.44 2.59
CA HIS A 151 -9.14 -2.75 1.44
C HIS A 151 -8.72 -1.32 1.79
N PHE A 152 -9.63 -0.54 2.37
CA PHE A 152 -9.34 0.84 2.76
C PHE A 152 -8.35 0.94 3.93
N THR A 153 -8.33 -0.04 4.85
CA THR A 153 -7.30 -0.09 5.90
C THR A 153 -5.91 -0.22 5.30
N PHE A 154 -5.69 -1.20 4.41
CA PHE A 154 -4.39 -1.37 3.77
C PHE A 154 -4.01 -0.17 2.91
N LEU A 155 -4.97 0.38 2.16
CA LEU A 155 -4.75 1.58 1.37
C LEU A 155 -4.30 2.75 2.26
N ALA A 156 -4.99 3.02 3.36
CA ALA A 156 -4.64 4.12 4.25
C ALA A 156 -3.26 3.92 4.90
N LEU A 157 -2.93 2.69 5.31
CA LEU A 157 -1.61 2.36 5.84
C LEU A 157 -0.51 2.53 4.78
N ASP A 158 -0.74 2.12 3.54
CA ASP A 158 0.20 2.33 2.43
C ASP A 158 0.45 3.81 2.18
N MET A 159 -0.62 4.61 2.15
CA MET A 159 -0.51 6.04 1.90
C MET A 159 0.17 6.77 3.07
N LEU A 160 -0.17 6.44 4.31
CA LEU A 160 0.51 6.98 5.49
C LEU A 160 2.00 6.62 5.49
N PHE A 161 2.33 5.35 5.25
CA PHE A 161 3.71 4.89 5.16
C PHE A 161 4.48 5.71 4.11
N ASN A 162 3.93 5.83 2.90
CA ASN A 162 4.55 6.60 1.82
C ASN A 162 4.74 8.07 2.19
N ILE A 163 3.72 8.72 2.78
CA ILE A 163 3.82 10.13 3.19
C ILE A 163 4.91 10.31 4.25
N TYR A 164 4.94 9.44 5.27
CA TYR A 164 5.95 9.53 6.33
C TYR A 164 7.36 9.30 5.79
N VAL A 165 7.53 8.36 4.85
CA VAL A 165 8.81 8.13 4.17
C VAL A 165 9.25 9.37 3.38
N ILE A 166 8.37 9.94 2.55
CA ILE A 166 8.68 11.12 1.74
C ILE A 166 8.98 12.34 2.63
N GLY A 167 8.26 12.47 3.74
CA GLY A 167 8.48 13.51 4.75
C GLY A 167 9.68 13.27 5.66
N ASN A 168 10.42 12.17 5.50
CA ASN A 168 11.49 11.72 6.39
C ASN A 168 11.05 11.53 7.87
N ASP A 169 9.75 11.34 8.13
CA ASP A 169 9.22 10.97 9.45
C ASP A 169 9.26 9.46 9.65
N PHE A 170 10.49 9.01 9.85
CA PHE A 170 10.86 7.62 9.87
C PHE A 170 10.36 6.84 11.08
N THR A 171 10.15 7.52 12.20
CA THR A 171 9.48 6.94 13.38
C THR A 171 8.05 6.57 13.04
N GLN A 172 7.30 7.48 12.41
CA GLN A 172 5.92 7.23 12.02
C GLN A 172 5.82 6.21 10.87
N ALA A 173 6.77 6.21 9.93
CA ALA A 173 6.85 5.17 8.90
C ALA A 173 7.03 3.77 9.51
N LEU A 174 7.93 3.63 10.49
CA LEU A 174 8.15 2.35 11.20
C LEU A 174 6.92 1.91 11.99
N GLN A 175 6.26 2.82 12.69
CA GLN A 175 5.00 2.50 13.38
C GLN A 175 3.92 2.04 12.40
N THR A 176 3.77 2.76 11.28
CA THR A 176 2.75 2.44 10.26
C THR A 176 2.97 1.08 9.63
N ILE A 177 4.21 0.75 9.26
CA ILE A 177 4.51 -0.56 8.66
C ILE A 177 4.35 -1.70 9.68
N ASN A 178 4.61 -1.47 10.97
CA ASN A 178 4.34 -2.47 12.01
C ASN A 178 2.84 -2.77 12.12
N ILE A 179 2.00 -1.73 12.19
CA ILE A 179 0.55 -1.88 12.20
C ILE A 179 0.08 -2.65 10.96
N LYS A 180 0.62 -2.30 9.79
CA LYS A 180 0.29 -3.00 8.54
C LYS A 180 0.64 -4.48 8.58
N LEU A 181 1.83 -4.83 9.10
CA LEU A 181 2.26 -6.23 9.23
C LEU A 181 1.33 -7.01 10.18
N GLU A 182 0.92 -6.41 11.30
CA GLU A 182 -0.04 -7.02 12.22
C GLU A 182 -1.40 -7.27 11.55
N GLU A 183 -1.90 -6.30 10.78
CA GLU A 183 -3.15 -6.45 10.02
C GLU A 183 -3.04 -7.49 8.89
N GLU A 184 -1.91 -7.54 8.19
CA GLU A 184 -1.63 -8.59 7.18
C GLU A 184 -1.64 -9.97 7.83
N GLN A 185 -1.00 -10.11 8.99
CA GLN A 185 -0.94 -11.37 9.73
C GLN A 185 -2.32 -11.81 10.21
N LYS A 186 -3.13 -10.90 10.77
CA LYS A 186 -4.52 -11.18 11.17
C LYS A 186 -5.37 -11.64 9.98
N ARG A 187 -5.29 -10.92 8.85
CA ARG A 187 -6.11 -11.21 7.65
C ARG A 187 -5.69 -12.50 6.95
N LEU A 188 -4.40 -12.71 6.77
CA LEU A 188 -3.89 -13.83 5.98
C LEU A 188 -3.74 -15.10 6.82
N GLY A 189 -3.64 -14.98 8.14
CA GLY A 189 -3.33 -16.07 9.05
C GLY A 189 -2.12 -16.85 8.55
N SER A 190 -2.33 -18.13 8.27
CA SER A 190 -1.29 -19.04 7.79
C SER A 190 -0.72 -18.67 6.40
N ARG A 191 -1.48 -17.93 5.57
CA ARG A 191 -1.03 -17.45 4.25
C ARG A 191 -0.05 -16.27 4.35
N TYR A 192 0.09 -15.64 5.51
CA TYR A 192 1.00 -14.51 5.73
C TYR A 192 2.42 -14.83 5.27
N TYR A 193 2.90 -16.03 5.62
CA TYR A 193 4.22 -16.54 5.27
C TYR A 193 4.44 -16.79 3.77
N SER A 194 3.42 -16.60 2.92
CA SER A 194 3.55 -16.70 1.46
C SER A 194 3.51 -15.36 0.73
N TYR A 195 3.10 -14.27 1.38
CA TYR A 195 2.73 -13.01 0.70
C TYR A 195 3.21 -11.71 1.41
N ALA A 196 4.15 -11.79 2.35
CA ALA A 196 4.55 -10.65 3.20
C ALA A 196 5.41 -9.60 2.46
N ASN A 197 4.82 -8.86 1.52
CA ASN A 197 5.47 -7.77 0.79
C ASN A 197 5.89 -6.61 1.73
N SER A 198 5.10 -6.34 2.77
CA SER A 198 5.37 -5.27 3.74
C SER A 198 6.64 -5.51 4.58
N SER A 199 7.07 -6.77 4.72
CA SER A 199 8.33 -7.11 5.42
C SER A 199 9.55 -6.55 4.69
N TYR A 200 9.53 -6.50 3.36
CA TYR A 200 10.61 -5.91 2.57
C TYR A 200 10.69 -4.39 2.76
N ALA A 201 9.54 -3.70 2.83
CA ALA A 201 9.50 -2.27 3.10
C ALA A 201 10.12 -1.95 4.47
N LYS A 202 9.83 -2.76 5.50
CA LYS A 202 10.46 -2.61 6.83
C LYS A 202 11.97 -2.89 6.83
N VAL A 203 12.42 -3.87 6.04
CA VAL A 203 13.85 -4.16 5.83
C VAL A 203 14.57 -2.96 5.20
N GLU A 204 14.01 -2.38 4.14
CA GLU A 204 14.56 -1.19 3.48
C GLU A 204 14.58 0.01 4.42
N LEU A 205 13.55 0.15 5.24
CA LEU A 205 13.44 1.20 6.24
C LEU A 205 14.56 1.11 7.29
N PHE A 206 14.81 -0.09 7.84
CA PHE A 206 15.92 -0.27 8.78
C PHE A 206 17.29 -0.01 8.15
N ASP A 207 17.48 -0.39 6.89
CA ASP A 207 18.72 -0.11 6.15
C ASP A 207 18.99 1.39 6.02
N LYS A 208 17.93 2.19 5.85
CA LYS A 208 18.04 3.65 5.76
C LYS A 208 18.36 4.32 7.10
N PHE A 209 18.05 3.71 8.24
CA PHE A 209 18.31 4.28 9.57
C PHE A 209 19.57 3.78 10.25
N ASP A 210 20.39 3.03 9.53
CA ASP A 210 21.56 2.38 10.11
C ASP A 210 21.20 1.52 11.34
N LYS A 211 19.97 0.98 11.37
CA LYS A 211 19.46 0.08 12.43
C LYS A 211 19.94 -1.34 12.18
N ARG A 212 21.26 -1.50 12.14
CA ARG A 212 21.93 -2.73 11.68
C ARG A 212 21.54 -3.92 12.53
N GLU A 213 21.56 -3.75 13.85
CA GLU A 213 21.26 -4.81 14.81
C GLU A 213 19.79 -5.22 14.74
N GLU A 214 18.87 -4.25 14.70
CA GLU A 214 17.44 -4.52 14.58
C GLU A 214 17.09 -5.14 13.22
N LEU A 215 17.74 -4.71 12.14
CA LEU A 215 17.60 -5.30 10.82
C LEU A 215 18.04 -6.77 10.80
N ILE A 216 19.21 -7.06 11.35
CA ILE A 216 19.75 -8.42 11.45
C ILE A 216 18.81 -9.28 12.31
N ALA A 217 18.39 -8.79 13.47
CA ALA A 217 17.46 -9.48 14.36
C ALA A 217 16.11 -9.75 13.68
N TYR A 218 15.55 -8.77 12.99
CA TYR A 218 14.29 -8.90 12.27
C TYR A 218 14.37 -9.90 11.12
N LEU A 219 15.45 -9.89 10.34
CA LEU A 219 15.66 -10.88 9.26
C LEU A 219 15.85 -12.30 9.78
N LYS A 220 16.52 -12.47 10.93
CA LYS A 220 16.60 -13.77 11.62
C LYS A 220 15.22 -14.24 12.03
N GLN A 221 14.43 -13.38 12.69
CA GLN A 221 13.06 -13.68 13.11
C GLN A 221 12.19 -14.09 11.92
N LEU A 222 12.15 -13.28 10.86
CA LEU A 222 11.36 -13.57 9.65
C LEU A 222 11.76 -14.90 9.02
N SER A 223 13.06 -15.17 8.92
CA SER A 223 13.57 -16.43 8.37
C SER A 223 13.13 -17.62 9.21
N LYS A 224 13.29 -17.52 10.54
CA LYS A 224 12.92 -18.54 11.51
C LYS A 224 11.42 -18.86 11.46
N GLU A 225 10.56 -17.85 11.59
CA GLU A 225 9.10 -18.04 11.59
C GLU A 225 8.60 -18.66 10.27
N ASN A 226 9.15 -18.24 9.12
CA ASN A 226 8.78 -18.82 7.82
C ASN A 226 9.15 -20.30 7.72
N PHE A 227 10.34 -20.68 8.19
CA PHE A 227 10.74 -22.07 8.13
C PHE A 227 10.09 -22.94 9.20
N GLU A 228 9.85 -22.42 10.40
CA GLU A 228 9.06 -23.11 11.43
C GLU A 228 7.66 -23.42 10.91
N TYR A 229 6.99 -22.43 10.29
CA TYR A 229 5.72 -22.67 9.62
C TYR A 229 5.82 -23.69 8.48
N TYR A 230 6.85 -23.58 7.63
CA TYR A 230 7.09 -24.56 6.56
C TYR A 230 7.19 -25.97 7.13
N PHE A 231 7.98 -26.19 8.19
CA PHE A 231 8.20 -27.52 8.77
C PHE A 231 6.97 -28.05 9.51
N ASP A 232 6.22 -27.20 10.21
CA ASP A 232 4.96 -27.56 10.86
C ASP A 232 3.94 -28.08 9.83
N LYS A 233 3.85 -27.42 8.68
CA LYS A 233 2.89 -27.79 7.62
C LYS A 233 3.43 -28.76 6.58
N HIS A 234 4.74 -29.06 6.56
CA HIS A 234 5.36 -29.86 5.48
C HIS A 234 4.76 -31.26 5.31
N GLN A 235 4.14 -31.81 6.36
CA GLN A 235 3.49 -33.11 6.30
C GLN A 235 2.06 -33.06 5.73
N ASP A 236 1.48 -31.87 5.60
CA ASP A 236 0.16 -31.67 5.01
C ASP A 236 0.23 -31.64 3.47
N LYS A 237 -0.26 -32.71 2.86
CA LYS A 237 -0.29 -32.89 1.39
C LYS A 237 -1.20 -31.88 0.67
N ASN A 238 -2.09 -31.18 1.38
CA ASN A 238 -3.04 -30.24 0.79
C ASN A 238 -2.54 -28.79 0.79
N THR A 239 -1.39 -28.50 1.40
CA THR A 239 -0.86 -27.15 1.51
C THR A 239 0.34 -26.94 0.57
N SER A 240 0.21 -26.05 -0.43
CA SER A 240 1.33 -25.65 -1.27
C SER A 240 2.30 -24.74 -0.49
N LEU A 241 3.39 -25.33 0.02
CA LEU A 241 4.39 -24.63 0.83
C LEU A 241 5.58 -24.07 0.05
N LYS A 242 5.57 -24.22 -1.28
CA LYS A 242 6.64 -23.71 -2.15
C LYS A 242 6.88 -22.21 -1.96
N GLY A 243 5.80 -21.43 -1.83
CA GLY A 243 5.86 -19.99 -1.59
C GLY A 243 6.53 -19.65 -0.26
N VAL A 244 6.12 -20.32 0.82
CA VAL A 244 6.69 -20.11 2.15
C VAL A 244 8.18 -20.45 2.20
N LYS A 245 8.54 -21.62 1.65
CA LYS A 245 9.94 -22.06 1.59
C LYS A 245 10.79 -21.02 0.84
N GLN A 246 10.29 -20.55 -0.31
CA GLN A 246 10.97 -19.53 -1.13
C GLN A 246 11.08 -18.19 -0.41
N LEU A 247 10.06 -17.78 0.35
CA LEU A 247 10.10 -16.52 1.10
C LEU A 247 11.10 -16.59 2.25
N GLY A 248 11.08 -17.68 3.03
CA GLY A 248 12.09 -17.95 4.07
C GLY A 248 13.52 -17.93 3.51
N TYR A 249 13.75 -18.54 2.33
CA TYR A 249 15.05 -18.43 1.65
C TYR A 249 15.44 -17.00 1.29
N SER A 250 14.48 -16.21 0.82
CA SER A 250 14.73 -14.82 0.44
C SER A 250 15.20 -14.00 1.65
N TYR A 251 14.62 -14.25 2.83
CA TYR A 251 15.07 -13.62 4.08
C TYR A 251 16.46 -14.08 4.53
N VAL A 252 16.83 -15.35 4.37
CA VAL A 252 18.21 -15.82 4.64
C VAL A 252 19.22 -15.13 3.73
N VAL A 253 18.88 -14.97 2.45
CA VAL A 253 19.74 -14.29 1.48
C VAL A 253 19.93 -12.84 1.86
N LEU A 254 18.84 -12.15 2.24
CA LEU A 254 18.90 -10.78 2.75
C LEU A 254 19.75 -10.70 4.03
N LEU A 255 19.55 -11.60 4.99
CA LEU A 255 20.34 -11.66 6.23
C LEU A 255 21.83 -11.75 5.91
N ILE A 256 22.24 -12.69 5.06
CA ILE A 256 23.65 -12.87 4.70
C ILE A 256 24.19 -11.65 3.95
N ARG A 257 23.40 -11.05 3.05
CA ARG A 257 23.77 -9.81 2.35
C ARG A 257 24.06 -8.69 3.34
N TYR A 258 23.20 -8.49 4.34
CA TYR A 258 23.37 -7.44 5.34
C TYR A 258 24.48 -7.75 6.34
N LEU A 259 24.64 -9.01 6.78
CA LEU A 259 25.79 -9.43 7.58
C LEU A 259 27.11 -9.14 6.87
N LYS A 260 27.17 -9.34 5.54
CA LYS A 260 28.33 -8.97 4.73
C LYS A 260 28.48 -7.45 4.59
N LYS A 261 27.40 -6.73 4.26
CA LYS A 261 27.39 -5.26 4.12
C LYS A 261 27.94 -4.57 5.37
N TYR A 262 27.60 -5.10 6.54
CA TYR A 262 27.96 -4.53 7.84
C TYR A 262 29.17 -5.20 8.50
N GLU A 263 29.90 -6.05 7.78
CA GLU A 263 31.08 -6.78 8.29
C GLU A 263 30.81 -7.48 9.64
N SER A 264 29.58 -7.97 9.83
CA SER A 264 29.15 -8.53 11.10
C SER A 264 29.97 -9.77 11.45
N PRO A 265 30.47 -9.90 12.69
CA PRO A 265 31.21 -11.09 13.14
C PRO A 265 30.35 -12.36 13.07
N GLU A 266 29.01 -12.20 13.10
CA GLU A 266 28.07 -13.30 12.96
C GLU A 266 28.10 -13.95 11.57
N LEU A 267 28.62 -13.29 10.54
CA LEU A 267 28.78 -13.87 9.20
C LEU A 267 29.52 -15.22 9.25
N LYS A 268 30.48 -15.37 10.18
CA LYS A 268 31.20 -16.64 10.40
C LYS A 268 30.27 -17.80 10.73
N LYS A 269 29.19 -17.58 11.48
CA LYS A 269 28.17 -18.59 11.82
C LYS A 269 27.44 -19.09 10.56
N TYR A 270 27.25 -18.19 9.58
CA TYR A 270 26.53 -18.44 8.33
C TYR A 270 27.44 -18.74 7.13
N ASN A 271 28.76 -18.77 7.29
CA ASN A 271 29.73 -18.93 6.20
C ASN A 271 29.52 -20.22 5.39
N ALA A 272 29.18 -21.33 6.03
CA ALA A 272 28.90 -22.58 5.32
C ALA A 272 27.69 -22.45 4.38
N ILE A 273 26.64 -21.75 4.85
CA ILE A 273 25.41 -21.49 4.09
C ILE A 273 25.70 -20.50 2.97
N TYR A 274 26.44 -19.42 3.26
CA TYR A 274 26.90 -18.45 2.28
C TYR A 274 27.71 -19.10 1.15
N ARG A 275 28.65 -19.99 1.47
CA ARG A 275 29.45 -20.74 0.47
C ARG A 275 28.58 -21.63 -0.42
N LYS A 276 27.53 -22.26 0.13
CA LYS A 276 26.57 -23.05 -0.65
C LYS A 276 25.73 -22.15 -1.57
N LEU A 277 25.28 -20.99 -1.09
CA LEU A 277 24.46 -20.05 -1.86
C LEU A 277 25.25 -19.28 -2.94
N SER A 278 26.51 -18.93 -2.68
CA SER A 278 27.35 -18.12 -3.58
C SER A 278 27.91 -18.91 -4.78
N LYS A 279 28.07 -20.23 -4.67
CA LYS A 279 28.71 -21.06 -5.71
C LYS A 279 27.84 -21.36 -6.93
N ARG A 280 26.55 -21.00 -6.94
CA ARG A 280 25.63 -21.37 -8.04
C ARG A 280 24.65 -20.22 -8.31
N ASN A 281 24.68 -19.68 -9.53
CA ASN A 281 23.82 -18.57 -10.01
C ASN A 281 22.30 -18.86 -10.02
N ARG A 282 21.83 -19.95 -9.38
CA ARG A 282 20.41 -20.31 -9.26
C ARG A 282 20.13 -20.80 -7.83
N MET A 283 19.77 -19.84 -6.96
CA MET A 283 19.52 -20.03 -5.53
C MET A 283 18.28 -20.89 -5.19
N LYS A 284 17.43 -21.25 -6.16
CA LYS A 284 16.08 -21.79 -5.89
C LYS A 284 16.00 -23.31 -5.65
N GLU A 285 17.05 -24.09 -5.91
CA GLU A 285 16.91 -25.56 -6.05
C GLU A 285 17.70 -26.43 -5.06
N ASN A 286 18.56 -25.89 -4.19
CA ASN A 286 19.64 -26.73 -3.61
C ASN A 286 19.86 -26.73 -2.09
N LEU A 287 19.08 -26.01 -1.28
CA LEU A 287 19.16 -26.17 0.17
C LEU A 287 18.22 -27.30 0.59
N THR A 288 18.77 -28.36 1.17
CA THR A 288 17.97 -29.47 1.70
C THR A 288 17.23 -29.05 2.96
N ASP A 289 16.20 -29.80 3.34
CA ASP A 289 15.48 -29.56 4.60
C ASP A 289 16.40 -29.70 5.82
N ASN A 290 17.45 -30.53 5.73
CA ASN A 290 18.49 -30.63 6.77
C ASN A 290 19.37 -29.37 6.82
N ASP A 291 19.70 -28.78 5.67
CA ASP A 291 20.41 -27.49 5.64
C ASP A 291 19.57 -26.40 6.29
N LEU A 292 18.27 -26.37 6.01
CA LEU A 292 17.32 -25.42 6.60
C LEU A 292 17.18 -25.58 8.11
N LYS A 293 17.02 -26.80 8.61
CA LYS A 293 17.00 -27.07 10.06
C LYS A 293 18.29 -26.60 10.74
N THR A 294 19.43 -26.82 10.10
CA THR A 294 20.74 -26.35 10.59
C THR A 294 20.83 -24.83 10.62
N ILE A 295 20.24 -24.14 9.63
CA ILE A 295 20.18 -22.67 9.58
C ILE A 295 19.35 -22.15 10.76
N ILE A 296 18.15 -22.70 10.97
CA ILE A 296 17.22 -22.28 12.03
C ILE A 296 17.84 -22.48 13.41
N ALA A 297 18.50 -23.62 13.64
CA ALA A 297 19.16 -23.91 14.92
C ALA A 297 20.30 -22.92 15.27
N LYS A 298 20.77 -22.14 14.29
CA LYS A 298 21.82 -21.12 14.45
C LYS A 298 21.29 -19.69 14.48
N MET A 299 19.99 -19.48 14.25
CA MET A 299 19.30 -18.18 14.32
C MET A 299 18.82 -17.91 15.73
#